data_AF-A0A4R3XLE8-F1
#
_entry.id   AF-A0A4R3XLE8-F1
#
_cell.length_a   1.000
_cell.length_b   1.000
_cell.length_c   1.000
_cell.angle_alpha   90.00
_cell.angle_beta   90.00
_cell.angle_gamma   90.00
#
_symmetry.space_group_name_H-M   'P 1'
#
loop_
_entity.id
_entity.type
_entity.pdbx_description
1 polymer ?
#
loop_
_entity_poly.entity_id
_entity_poly.type
_entity_poly.pdbx_seq_one_letter_code
_entity_poly.pdbx_strand_id
1 'polypeptide(L)'
;MKLTIAAAVLLVFALPALAQEPKPNCKNPITQMEMTYCEEQELNAADKILNVEYQKARKAMKTWDADAEANLKGAEDALVKAQRAWVAYRDAQCASYGYQARGGSMEPQLIYGCQADLTRKRTAELKELTEIMGN
;
A
#
# COMPACT_ATOMS: atom_id res chain seq x y z
N MET A 1 69.50 27.36 -2.43
CA MET A 1 68.38 27.81 -1.57
C MET A 1 67.09 27.63 -2.37
N LYS A 2 66.09 26.98 -1.78
CA LYS A 2 65.03 26.19 -2.45
C LYS A 2 64.05 27.03 -3.28
N LEU A 3 63.80 26.62 -4.53
CA LEU A 3 62.67 27.04 -5.36
C LEU A 3 61.39 26.35 -4.84
N THR A 4 60.37 27.11 -4.45
CA THR A 4 59.04 26.58 -4.11
C THR A 4 58.08 26.81 -5.27
N ILE A 5 57.81 25.76 -6.03
CA ILE A 5 56.72 25.68 -7.01
C ILE A 5 55.47 25.26 -6.22
N ALA A 6 54.48 26.15 -6.10
CA ALA A 6 53.18 25.81 -5.54
C ALA A 6 52.33 25.11 -6.62
N ALA A 7 52.30 23.78 -6.60
CA ALA A 7 51.44 22.97 -7.46
C ALA A 7 50.06 22.80 -6.83
N ALA A 8 49.04 22.90 -7.68
CA ALA A 8 47.61 22.90 -7.42
C ALA A 8 47.04 21.64 -6.77
N VAL A 9 45.90 21.76 -6.09
CA VAL A 9 44.84 20.73 -6.09
C VAL A 9 43.48 21.44 -6.07
N LEU A 10 42.82 21.55 -7.24
CA LEU A 10 41.40 21.90 -7.34
C LEU A 10 40.59 20.62 -7.09
N LEU A 11 40.02 20.47 -5.90
CA LEU A 11 39.07 19.41 -5.57
C LEU A 11 37.71 19.70 -6.22
N VAL A 12 37.43 19.07 -7.35
CA VAL A 12 36.09 19.08 -7.96
C VAL A 12 35.23 18.07 -7.19
N PHE A 13 34.37 18.56 -6.31
CA PHE A 13 33.31 17.76 -5.69
C PHE A 13 32.26 17.44 -6.76
N ALA A 14 32.26 16.21 -7.28
CA ALA A 14 31.16 15.69 -8.07
C ALA A 14 29.94 15.49 -7.18
N LEU A 15 29.03 16.46 -7.16
CA LEU A 15 27.70 16.27 -6.57
C LEU A 15 26.95 15.24 -7.44
N PRO A 16 26.37 14.17 -6.87
CA PRO A 16 25.53 13.27 -7.63
C PRO A 16 24.30 14.07 -8.09
N ALA A 17 24.16 14.25 -9.39
CA ALA A 17 22.95 14.81 -9.97
C ALA A 17 21.79 13.85 -9.67
N LEU A 18 20.87 14.28 -8.81
CA LEU A 18 19.60 13.58 -8.63
C LEU A 18 18.75 13.82 -9.88
N ALA A 19 18.93 12.97 -10.90
CA ALA A 19 18.00 12.89 -12.01
C ALA A 19 16.69 12.30 -11.47
N GLN A 20 15.78 13.16 -11.01
CA GLN A 20 14.40 12.76 -10.78
C GLN A 20 13.74 12.66 -12.16
N GLU A 21 13.61 11.45 -12.68
CA GLU A 21 12.79 11.25 -13.86
C GLU A 21 11.34 11.67 -13.57
N PRO A 22 10.67 12.32 -14.55
CA PRO A 22 9.27 12.71 -14.38
C PRO A 22 8.41 11.49 -14.06
N LYS A 23 7.42 11.67 -13.17
CA LYS A 23 6.50 10.58 -12.78
C LYS A 23 5.81 9.99 -14.02
N PRO A 24 5.70 8.65 -14.12
CA PRO A 24 5.02 8.00 -15.23
C PRO A 24 3.57 8.47 -15.45
N ASN A 25 3.14 8.53 -16.70
CA ASN A 25 1.74 8.76 -17.04
C ASN A 25 0.94 7.45 -16.92
N CYS A 26 0.29 7.24 -15.78
CA CYS A 26 -0.50 6.02 -15.53
C CYS A 26 -1.76 5.85 -16.39
N LYS A 27 -2.14 6.85 -17.21
CA LYS A 27 -3.19 6.67 -18.21
C LYS A 27 -2.70 5.93 -19.46
N ASN A 28 -1.39 5.94 -19.71
CA ASN A 28 -0.77 5.28 -20.85
C ASN A 28 0.69 4.92 -20.52
N PRO A 29 0.94 4.00 -19.57
CA PRO A 29 2.29 3.53 -19.27
C PRO A 29 2.84 2.74 -20.46
N ILE A 30 4.11 2.97 -20.81
CA ILE A 30 4.75 2.37 -21.98
C ILE A 30 5.70 1.24 -21.57
N THR A 31 6.46 1.43 -20.50
CA THR A 31 7.43 0.43 -20.04
C THR A 31 6.85 -0.46 -18.92
N GLN A 32 7.41 -1.66 -18.76
CA GLN A 32 7.03 -2.54 -17.64
C GLN A 32 7.27 -1.90 -16.26
N MET A 33 8.30 -1.05 -16.14
CA MET A 33 8.57 -0.31 -14.91
C MET A 33 7.45 0.68 -14.62
N GLU A 34 7.02 1.44 -15.63
CA GLU A 34 5.91 2.40 -15.51
C GLU A 34 4.60 1.69 -15.17
N MET A 35 4.31 0.55 -15.82
CA MET A 35 3.12 -0.25 -15.53
C MET A 35 3.13 -0.76 -14.08
N THR A 36 4.26 -1.29 -13.60
CA THR A 36 4.41 -1.76 -12.22
C THR A 36 4.23 -0.61 -11.23
N TYR A 37 4.86 0.54 -11.50
CA TYR A 37 4.71 1.74 -10.69
C TYR A 37 3.25 2.18 -10.58
N CYS A 38 2.52 2.16 -11.69
CA CYS A 38 1.12 2.58 -11.72
C CYS A 38 0.21 1.64 -10.93
N GLU A 39 0.40 0.32 -11.00
CA GLU A 39 -0.33 -0.64 -10.16
C GLU A 39 -0.01 -0.47 -8.66
N GLU A 40 1.23 -0.15 -8.31
CA GLU A 40 1.59 0.20 -6.93
C GLU A 40 0.85 1.48 -6.48
N GLN A 41 0.73 2.50 -7.35
CA GLN A 41 -0.04 3.71 -7.02
C GLN A 41 -1.53 3.42 -6.84
N GLU A 42 -2.10 2.52 -7.65
CA GLU A 42 -3.49 2.06 -7.50
C GLU A 42 -3.70 1.33 -6.16
N LEU A 43 -2.77 0.45 -5.77
CA LEU A 43 -2.79 -0.17 -4.43
C LEU A 43 -2.72 0.90 -3.33
N ASN A 44 -1.79 1.85 -3.43
CA ASN A 44 -1.65 2.92 -2.44
C ASN A 44 -2.92 3.77 -2.30
N ALA A 45 -3.60 4.05 -3.42
CA ALA A 45 -4.86 4.76 -3.42
C ALA A 45 -5.98 3.93 -2.76
N ALA A 46 -6.08 2.64 -3.12
CA ALA A 46 -7.04 1.73 -2.54
C ALA A 46 -6.82 1.58 -1.02
N ASP A 47 -5.58 1.43 -0.57
CA ASP A 47 -5.23 1.23 0.84
C ASP A 47 -5.56 2.48 1.68
N LYS A 48 -5.41 3.69 1.12
CA LYS A 48 -5.86 4.93 1.80
C LYS A 48 -7.36 4.91 2.04
N ILE A 49 -8.15 4.51 1.04
CA ILE A 49 -9.61 4.45 1.16
C ILE A 49 -10.00 3.36 2.17
N LEU A 50 -9.38 2.18 2.07
CA LEU A 50 -9.60 1.08 3.01
C LEU A 50 -9.37 1.52 4.46
N ASN A 51 -8.27 2.22 4.73
CA ASN A 51 -7.95 2.67 6.08
C ASN A 51 -8.98 3.65 6.63
N VAL A 52 -9.53 4.55 5.80
CA VAL A 52 -10.62 5.44 6.21
C VAL A 52 -11.87 4.64 6.61
N GLU A 53 -12.29 3.69 5.79
CA GLU A 53 -13.48 2.87 6.07
C GLU A 53 -13.25 1.92 7.26
N TYR A 54 -12.04 1.39 7.42
CA TYR A 54 -11.67 0.59 8.58
C TYR A 54 -11.79 1.38 9.88
N GLN A 55 -11.37 2.65 9.92
CA GLN A 55 -11.53 3.48 11.13
C GLN A 55 -13.00 3.76 11.44
N LYS A 56 -13.85 3.95 10.43
CA LYS A 56 -15.30 4.10 10.62
C LYS A 56 -15.92 2.82 11.18
N ALA A 57 -15.63 1.67 10.57
CA ALA A 57 -16.09 0.37 11.04
C ALA A 57 -15.64 0.09 12.48
N ARG A 58 -14.37 0.36 12.79
CA ARG A 58 -13.82 0.18 14.13
C ARG A 58 -14.48 1.10 15.15
N LYS A 59 -14.80 2.34 14.79
CA LYS A 59 -15.57 3.25 15.64
C LYS A 59 -16.97 2.71 15.90
N ALA A 60 -17.66 2.18 14.88
CA ALA A 60 -18.98 1.58 15.04
C ALA A 60 -18.94 0.36 16.00
N MET A 61 -17.94 -0.51 15.87
CA MET A 61 -17.77 -1.63 16.81
C MET A 61 -17.54 -1.16 18.25
N LYS A 62 -16.73 -0.10 18.45
CA LYS A 62 -16.51 0.49 19.77
C LYS A 62 -17.79 1.03 20.39
N THR A 63 -18.65 1.66 19.59
CA THR A 63 -19.96 2.12 20.06
C THR A 63 -20.81 0.93 20.50
N TRP A 64 -20.87 -0.14 19.70
CA TRP A 64 -21.59 -1.36 20.08
C TRP A 64 -21.05 -1.95 21.40
N ASP A 65 -19.73 -2.09 21.53
CA ASP A 65 -19.10 -2.58 22.76
C ASP A 65 -19.34 -1.67 23.97
N ALA A 66 -19.55 -0.36 23.76
CA ALA A 66 -19.86 0.57 24.84
C ALA A 66 -21.28 0.35 25.38
N ASP A 67 -22.24 0.08 24.49
CA ASP A 67 -23.66 -0.08 24.81
C ASP A 67 -24.03 -1.51 25.26
N ALA A 68 -23.17 -2.49 24.99
CA ALA A 68 -23.39 -3.90 25.32
C ALA A 68 -23.13 -4.26 26.80
N GLU A 69 -23.84 -5.27 27.30
CA GLU A 69 -23.53 -5.95 28.56
C GLU A 69 -22.12 -6.53 28.55
N ALA A 70 -21.46 -6.65 29.71
CA ALA A 70 -20.04 -7.02 29.81
C ALA A 70 -19.68 -8.35 29.12
N ASN A 71 -20.59 -9.34 29.15
CA ASN A 71 -20.43 -10.64 28.52
C ASN A 71 -20.72 -10.66 27.00
N LEU A 72 -21.22 -9.56 26.43
CA LEU A 72 -21.56 -9.42 25.01
C LEU A 72 -20.59 -8.50 24.24
N LYS A 73 -19.56 -7.97 24.92
CA LYS A 73 -18.51 -7.14 24.31
C LYS A 73 -17.52 -8.00 23.50
N GLY A 74 -16.80 -7.34 22.60
CA GLY A 74 -15.71 -7.92 21.81
C GLY A 74 -15.83 -7.66 20.31
N ALA A 75 -16.77 -6.81 19.88
CA ALA A 75 -16.97 -6.49 18.47
C ALA A 75 -15.72 -5.82 17.86
N GLU A 76 -15.07 -4.89 18.58
CA GLU A 76 -13.85 -4.25 18.10
C GLU A 76 -12.73 -5.27 17.90
N ASP A 77 -12.50 -6.12 18.90
CA ASP A 77 -11.44 -7.13 18.87
C ASP A 77 -11.66 -8.15 17.76
N ALA A 78 -12.92 -8.55 17.53
CA ALA A 78 -13.31 -9.40 16.42
C ALA A 78 -12.98 -8.76 15.06
N LEU A 79 -13.33 -7.48 14.87
CA LEU A 79 -13.01 -6.75 13.63
C LEU A 79 -11.50 -6.58 13.43
N VAL A 80 -10.73 -6.26 14.49
CA VAL A 80 -9.26 -6.15 14.44
C VAL A 80 -8.64 -7.48 14.03
N LYS A 81 -9.11 -8.59 14.62
CA LYS A 81 -8.65 -9.94 14.28
C LYS A 81 -8.97 -10.29 12.83
N ALA A 82 -10.20 -10.02 12.38
CA ALA A 82 -10.61 -10.23 11.00
C ALA A 82 -9.75 -9.43 10.01
N GLN A 83 -9.49 -8.15 10.30
CA GLN A 83 -8.69 -7.30 9.42
C GLN A 83 -7.24 -7.80 9.30
N ARG A 84 -6.62 -8.25 10.41
CA ARG A 84 -5.25 -8.83 10.38
C ARG A 84 -5.21 -10.13 9.57
N ALA A 85 -6.19 -11.01 9.76
CA ALA A 85 -6.30 -12.24 8.98
C ALA A 85 -6.51 -11.95 7.50
N TRP A 86 -7.30 -10.93 7.17
CA TRP A 86 -7.51 -10.48 5.79
C TRP A 86 -6.22 -9.97 5.14
N VAL A 87 -5.37 -9.21 5.84
CA VAL A 87 -4.07 -8.77 5.28
C VAL A 87 -3.20 -9.98 4.94
N ALA A 88 -3.09 -10.96 5.84
CA ALA A 88 -2.33 -12.18 5.59
C ALA A 88 -2.90 -12.97 4.40
N TYR A 89 -4.23 -13.06 4.29
CA TYR A 89 -4.90 -13.66 3.13
C TYR A 89 -4.58 -12.91 1.83
N ARG A 90 -4.74 -11.57 1.81
CA ARG A 90 -4.46 -10.73 0.64
C ARG A 90 -3.05 -10.97 0.13
N ASP A 91 -2.07 -10.92 1.01
CA ASP A 91 -0.66 -11.01 0.62
C ASP A 91 -0.33 -12.42 0.12
N ALA A 92 -0.84 -13.48 0.77
CA ALA A 92 -0.65 -14.86 0.30
C ALA A 92 -1.37 -15.14 -1.03
N GLN A 93 -2.61 -14.67 -1.17
CA GLN A 93 -3.40 -14.80 -2.40
C GLN A 93 -2.71 -14.07 -3.56
N CYS A 94 -2.24 -12.85 -3.34
CA CYS A 94 -1.62 -12.07 -4.40
C CYS A 94 -0.20 -12.54 -4.75
N ALA A 95 0.55 -13.07 -3.78
CA ALA A 95 1.75 -13.82 -4.08
C ALA A 95 1.45 -14.99 -5.03
N SER A 96 0.39 -15.76 -4.78
CA SER A 96 -0.02 -16.85 -5.70
C SER A 96 -0.36 -16.35 -7.11
N TYR A 97 -1.01 -15.18 -7.21
CA TYR A 97 -1.37 -14.57 -8.49
C TYR A 97 -0.14 -14.17 -9.32
N GLY A 98 0.91 -13.67 -8.64
CA GLY A 98 2.20 -13.32 -9.24
C GLY A 98 2.93 -14.49 -9.90
N TYR A 99 2.63 -15.74 -9.54
CA TYR A 99 3.30 -16.91 -10.13
C TYR A 99 3.09 -17.05 -11.64
N GLN A 100 2.04 -16.42 -12.19
CA GLN A 100 1.81 -16.34 -13.64
C GLN A 100 2.98 -15.69 -14.40
N ALA A 101 3.78 -14.85 -13.74
CA ALA A 101 4.95 -14.20 -14.33
C ALA A 101 6.22 -14.37 -13.46
N ARG A 102 6.29 -15.44 -12.65
CA ARG A 102 7.34 -15.64 -11.64
C ARG A 102 8.75 -15.45 -12.22
N GLY A 103 9.55 -14.59 -11.58
CA GLY A 103 10.92 -14.29 -11.98
C GLY A 103 11.04 -13.31 -13.16
N GLY A 104 9.93 -12.89 -13.77
CA GLY A 104 9.88 -11.88 -14.80
C GLY A 104 9.55 -10.48 -14.25
N SER A 105 9.77 -9.46 -15.08
CA SER A 105 9.50 -8.06 -14.72
C SER A 105 8.02 -7.73 -14.50
N MET A 106 7.10 -8.62 -14.91
CA MET A 106 5.65 -8.43 -14.77
C MET A 106 5.10 -9.02 -13.45
N GLU A 107 5.85 -9.87 -12.74
CA GLU A 107 5.41 -10.43 -11.45
C GLU A 107 4.95 -9.36 -10.44
N PRO A 108 5.74 -8.33 -10.11
CA PRO A 108 5.31 -7.32 -9.14
C PRO A 108 4.05 -6.57 -9.59
N GLN A 109 3.92 -6.29 -10.89
CA GLN A 109 2.71 -5.66 -11.46
C GLN A 109 1.46 -6.50 -11.16
N LEU A 110 1.52 -7.82 -11.37
CA LEU A 110 0.40 -8.72 -11.09
C LEU A 110 0.06 -8.79 -9.59
N ILE A 111 1.07 -8.77 -8.72
CA ILE A 111 0.89 -8.77 -7.27
C ILE A 111 0.18 -7.48 -6.84
N TYR A 112 0.67 -6.31 -7.26
CA TYR A 112 0.08 -5.02 -6.89
C TYR A 112 -1.36 -4.88 -7.38
N GLY A 113 -1.63 -5.27 -8.63
CA GLY A 113 -2.99 -5.22 -9.18
C GLY A 113 -3.97 -6.13 -8.42
N CYS A 114 -3.53 -7.34 -8.03
CA CYS A 114 -4.32 -8.22 -7.17
C CYS A 114 -4.57 -7.59 -5.79
N GLN A 115 -3.54 -7.01 -5.16
CA GLN A 115 -3.69 -6.39 -3.85
C GLN A 115 -4.65 -5.21 -3.91
N ALA A 116 -4.58 -4.38 -4.95
CA ALA A 116 -5.47 -3.25 -5.15
C ALA A 116 -6.94 -3.70 -5.30
N ASP A 117 -7.19 -4.77 -6.07
CA ASP A 117 -8.53 -5.36 -6.21
C ASP A 117 -9.09 -5.88 -4.89
N LEU A 118 -8.33 -6.71 -4.17
CA LEU A 118 -8.76 -7.24 -2.88
C LEU A 118 -8.96 -6.13 -1.84
N THR A 119 -8.13 -5.09 -1.84
CA THR A 119 -8.28 -3.91 -0.98
C THR A 119 -9.60 -3.17 -1.28
N ARG A 120 -9.97 -2.99 -2.56
CA ARG A 120 -11.27 -2.38 -2.94
C ARG A 120 -12.45 -3.24 -2.49
N LYS A 121 -12.38 -4.56 -2.64
CA LYS A 121 -13.43 -5.50 -2.17
C LYS A 121 -13.59 -5.42 -0.66
N ARG A 122 -12.49 -5.45 0.09
CA ARG A 122 -12.53 -5.31 1.56
C ARG A 122 -13.09 -3.96 1.99
N THR A 123 -12.79 -2.90 1.25
CA THR A 123 -13.38 -1.58 1.50
C THR A 123 -14.90 -1.64 1.40
N ALA A 124 -15.45 -2.36 0.42
CA ALA A 124 -16.89 -2.54 0.27
C ALA A 124 -17.50 -3.33 1.46
N GLU A 125 -16.86 -4.43 1.87
CA GLU A 125 -17.29 -5.22 3.04
C GLU A 125 -17.33 -4.37 4.32
N LEU A 126 -16.34 -3.48 4.53
CA LEU A 126 -16.31 -2.59 5.70
C LEU A 126 -17.41 -1.53 5.65
N LYS A 127 -17.74 -1.02 4.45
CA LYS A 127 -18.85 -0.07 4.27
C LYS A 127 -20.19 -0.72 4.57
N GLU A 128 -20.44 -1.90 4.02
CA GLU A 128 -21.65 -2.67 4.28
C GLU A 128 -21.82 -2.94 5.79
N LEU A 129 -20.74 -3.34 6.46
CA LEU A 129 -20.74 -3.53 7.91
C LEU A 129 -21.15 -2.26 8.68
N THR A 130 -20.66 -1.09 8.26
CA THR A 130 -21.06 0.19 8.89
C THR A 130 -22.49 0.61 8.58
N GLU A 131 -22.99 0.33 7.38
CA GLU A 131 -24.35 0.67 6.96
C GLU A 131 -25.40 -0.16 7.72
N ILE A 132 -25.12 -1.46 7.91
CA ILE A 132 -26.00 -2.36 8.67
C ILE A 132 -26.09 -1.94 10.14
N MET A 133 -25.00 -1.45 10.72
CA MET A 133 -24.95 -1.05 12.14
C MET A 133 -25.38 0.39 12.41
N GLY A 134 -25.59 1.20 11.37
CA GLY A 134 -26.06 2.58 11.48
C GLY A 134 -27.58 2.74 11.49
N ASN A 135 -28.31 1.64 11.29
CA ASN A 135 -29.78 1.55 11.36
C ASN A 135 -30.22 0.89 12.67
#